data_AF-F9EKH6-F1
#
_entry.id   AF-F9EKH6-F1
#
_cell.length_a   1.000
_cell.length_b   1.000
_cell.length_c   1.000
_cell.angle_alpha   90.00
_cell.angle_beta   90.00
_cell.angle_gamma   90.00
#
_symmetry.space_group_name_H-M   'P 1'
#
loop_
_entity.id
_entity.type
_entity.pdbx_description
1 polymer ?
#
loop_
_entity_poly.entity_id
_entity_poly.type
_entity_poly.pdbx_seq_one_letter_code
_entity_poly.pdbx_strand_id
1 'polypeptide(L)'
;TKEKIYIYDYSKNKKVVYLPMFNEVKETQIVDDENRIIKAINKIIEEEKKNKEFSKNYNAKKPQSLNIDEQVTVDILSYTEVEGYILPEVVDIKDSGTKVGNIKISNLQINPKLEEKTILNVPKK
;
A
#
# COMPACT_ATOMS: atom_id res chain seq x y z
N THR A 1 -2.91 -23.22 1.05
CA THR A 1 -1.89 -22.21 0.74
C THR A 1 -1.25 -21.82 2.06
N LYS A 2 0.08 -21.81 2.19
CA LYS A 2 0.75 -21.51 3.47
C LYS A 2 0.71 -20.00 3.67
N GLU A 3 -0.35 -19.49 4.26
CA GLU A 3 -0.55 -18.05 4.44
C GLU A 3 0.47 -17.50 5.44
N LYS A 4 1.24 -16.50 5.03
CA LYS A 4 2.10 -15.71 5.91
C LYS A 4 1.42 -14.36 6.07
N ILE A 5 1.30 -13.90 7.31
CA ILE A 5 0.74 -12.58 7.59
C ILE A 5 1.91 -11.65 7.88
N TYR A 6 1.98 -10.56 7.12
CA TYR A 6 2.99 -9.53 7.28
C TYR A 6 2.33 -8.29 7.87
N ILE A 7 2.81 -7.86 9.03
CA ILE A 7 2.35 -6.65 9.72
C ILE A 7 3.54 -5.69 9.77
N TYR A 8 3.34 -4.49 9.24
CA TYR A 8 4.35 -3.45 9.22
C TYR A 8 3.91 -2.30 10.14
N ASP A 9 4.64 -2.08 11.23
CA ASP A 9 4.49 -0.93 12.12
C ASP A 9 5.60 0.08 11.83
N TYR A 10 5.31 1.00 10.91
CA TYR A 10 6.25 2.02 10.47
C TYR A 10 6.54 3.08 11.54
N SER A 11 5.68 3.23 12.55
CA SER A 11 5.94 4.14 13.68
C SER A 11 7.10 3.66 14.55
N LYS A 12 7.37 2.36 14.55
CA LYS A 12 8.43 1.70 15.33
C LYS A 12 9.52 1.08 14.45
N ASN A 13 9.51 1.36 13.14
CA ASN A 13 10.38 0.70 12.15
C ASN A 13 10.41 -0.83 12.30
N LYS A 14 9.25 -1.43 12.57
CA LYS A 14 9.11 -2.84 12.97
C LYS A 14 8.27 -3.62 11.97
N LYS A 15 8.76 -4.80 11.59
CA LYS A 15 8.04 -5.79 10.80
C LYS A 15 7.78 -7.03 11.66
N VAL A 16 6.56 -7.54 11.62
CA VAL A 16 6.15 -8.77 12.26
C VAL A 16 5.65 -9.74 11.19
N VAL A 17 6.21 -10.95 11.18
CA VAL A 17 5.78 -12.03 10.30
C VAL A 17 5.16 -13.12 11.16
N TYR A 18 3.86 -13.35 10.97
CA TYR A 18 3.16 -14.45 11.61
C TYR A 18 3.04 -15.65 10.66
N LEU A 19 3.43 -16.82 11.16
CA LEU A 19 3.34 -18.10 10.48
C LEU A 19 2.30 -18.98 11.20
N PRO A 20 1.02 -18.96 10.77
CA PRO A 20 -0.08 -19.65 11.45
C PRO A 20 0.16 -21.16 11.59
N MET A 21 0.76 -21.80 10.58
CA MET A 21 1.01 -23.25 10.63
C MET A 21 2.00 -23.67 11.71
N PHE A 22 2.88 -22.76 12.13
CA PHE A 22 3.91 -23.03 13.14
C PHE A 22 3.62 -22.31 14.45
N ASN A 23 2.54 -21.53 14.50
CA ASN A 23 2.25 -20.56 15.57
C ASN A 23 3.49 -19.72 15.96
N GLU A 24 4.26 -19.31 14.94
CA GLU A 24 5.55 -18.63 15.12
C GLU A 24 5.42 -17.15 14.72
N VAL A 25 5.97 -16.28 15.56
CA VAL A 25 6.06 -14.83 15.32
C VAL A 25 7.53 -14.47 15.17
N LYS A 26 7.89 -13.84 14.06
CA LYS A 26 9.23 -13.27 13.85
C LYS A 26 9.15 -11.76 13.78
N GLU A 27 10.00 -11.09 14.55
CA GLU A 27 10.11 -9.64 14.54
C GLU A 27 11.45 -9.23 13.92
N THR A 28 11.42 -8.33 12.95
CA THR A 28 12.62 -7.77 12.32
C THR A 28 12.46 -6.27 12.17
N GLN A 29 13.56 -5.56 11.91
CA GLN A 29 13.48 -4.20 11.40
C GLN A 29 12.99 -4.21 9.95
N ILE A 30 12.35 -3.13 9.54
CA ILE A 30 11.95 -2.92 8.14
C ILE A 30 13.22 -2.61 7.35
N VAL A 31 13.50 -3.38 6.31
CA VAL A 31 14.65 -3.12 5.43
C VAL A 31 14.33 -2.03 4.41
N ASP A 32 15.34 -1.37 3.85
CA ASP A 32 15.14 -0.20 2.98
C ASP A 32 14.29 -0.45 1.74
N ASP A 33 14.31 -1.67 1.20
CA ASP A 33 13.44 -2.05 0.08
C ASP A 33 11.96 -2.14 0.50
N GLU A 34 11.68 -2.55 1.74
CA GLU A 34 10.32 -2.57 2.30
C GLU A 34 9.83 -1.14 2.64
N ASN A 35 10.76 -0.22 2.92
CA ASN A 35 10.45 1.21 3.05
C ASN A 35 9.95 1.83 1.73
N ARG A 36 10.19 1.23 0.56
CA ARG A 36 9.77 1.80 -0.74
C ARG A 36 8.25 1.94 -0.85
N ILE A 37 7.47 1.02 -0.27
CA ILE A 37 6.00 1.12 -0.27
C ILE A 37 5.54 2.36 0.51
N ILE A 38 6.12 2.62 1.68
CA ILE A 38 5.80 3.83 2.46
C ILE A 38 6.30 5.09 1.81
N LYS A 39 7.49 5.07 1.21
CA LYS A 39 7.98 6.20 0.42
C LYS A 39 6.99 6.53 -0.70
N ALA A 40 6.47 5.52 -1.40
CA ALA A 40 5.47 5.73 -2.44
C ALA A 40 4.16 6.34 -1.90
N ILE A 41 3.62 5.79 -0.82
CA ILE A 41 2.39 6.32 -0.19
C ILE A 41 2.60 7.77 0.28
N ASN A 42 3.71 8.04 0.98
CA ASN A 42 4.03 9.39 1.45
C ASN A 42 4.21 10.36 0.29
N LYS A 43 4.82 9.92 -0.82
CA LYS A 43 5.00 10.74 -2.01
C LYS A 43 3.66 11.09 -2.66
N ILE A 44 2.73 10.15 -2.76
CA ILE A 44 1.37 10.41 -3.26
C ILE A 44 0.67 11.46 -2.39
N ILE A 45 0.73 11.30 -1.06
CA ILE A 45 0.12 12.25 -0.11
C ILE A 45 0.77 13.64 -0.22
N GLU A 46 2.09 13.69 -0.40
CA GLU A 46 2.81 14.94 -0.54
C GLU A 46 2.45 15.69 -1.82
N GLU A 47 2.38 14.99 -2.96
CA GLU A 47 1.98 15.59 -4.23
C GLU A 47 0.51 16.02 -4.21
N GLU A 48 -0.39 15.25 -3.59
CA GLU A 48 -1.79 15.65 -3.40
C GLU A 48 -1.91 16.96 -2.60
N LYS A 49 -1.05 17.18 -1.61
CA LYS A 49 -1.05 18.41 -0.80
C LYS A 49 -0.38 19.60 -1.48
N LYS A 50 0.75 19.37 -2.16
CA LYS A 50 1.65 20.44 -2.65
C LYS A 50 1.46 20.77 -4.12
N ASN A 51 1.11 19.79 -4.94
CA ASN A 51 1.01 19.93 -6.38
C ASN A 51 -0.46 20.10 -6.79
N LYS A 52 -0.83 21.34 -7.12
CA LYS A 52 -2.21 21.71 -7.47
C LYS A 52 -2.75 20.94 -8.67
N GLU A 53 -1.90 20.64 -9.66
CA GLU A 53 -2.32 19.90 -10.85
C GLU A 53 -2.56 18.43 -10.51
N PHE A 54 -1.63 17.81 -9.78
CA PHE A 54 -1.79 16.44 -9.29
C PHE A 54 -3.03 16.32 -8.42
N SER A 55 -3.20 17.20 -7.43
CA SER A 55 -4.37 17.25 -6.54
C SER A 55 -5.69 17.38 -7.32
N LYS A 56 -5.74 18.28 -8.31
CA LYS A 56 -6.92 18.46 -9.16
C LYS A 56 -7.26 17.18 -9.93
N ASN A 57 -6.26 16.54 -10.53
CA ASN A 57 -6.44 15.30 -11.28
C ASN A 57 -6.85 14.15 -10.35
N TYR A 58 -6.24 14.07 -9.16
CA TYR A 58 -6.51 13.06 -8.14
C TYR A 58 -7.95 13.15 -7.63
N ASN A 59 -8.39 14.34 -7.23
CA ASN A 59 -9.77 14.59 -6.79
C ASN A 59 -10.80 14.38 -7.93
N ALA A 60 -10.40 14.62 -9.18
CA ALA A 60 -11.20 14.32 -10.36
C ALA A 60 -11.13 12.84 -10.80
N LYS A 61 -10.43 11.98 -10.04
CA LYS A 61 -10.24 10.54 -10.32
C LYS A 61 -9.65 10.28 -11.72
N LYS A 62 -8.79 11.17 -12.21
CA LYS A 62 -8.16 11.06 -13.51
C LYS A 62 -6.89 10.20 -13.42
N PRO A 63 -6.67 9.29 -14.38
CA PRO A 63 -5.42 8.54 -14.44
C PRO A 63 -4.21 9.47 -14.49
N GLN A 64 -3.18 9.15 -13.72
CA GLN A 64 -1.96 9.96 -13.65
C GLN A 64 -0.76 9.14 -13.17
N SER A 65 0.43 9.63 -13.52
CA SER A 65 1.70 8.99 -13.20
C SER A 65 2.47 9.78 -12.15
N LEU A 66 3.19 9.05 -11.30
CA LEU A 66 4.04 9.61 -10.27
C LEU A 66 5.38 8.88 -10.21
N ASN A 67 6.47 9.64 -10.25
CA ASN A 67 7.80 9.09 -9.98
C ASN A 67 7.98 8.97 -8.46
N ILE A 68 8.23 7.74 -8.00
CA ILE A 68 8.50 7.44 -6.59
C ILE A 68 9.96 7.71 -6.27
N ASP A 69 10.85 7.30 -7.17
CA ASP A 69 12.28 7.58 -7.14
C ASP A 69 12.82 7.68 -8.58
N GLU A 70 14.14 7.65 -8.78
CA GLU A 70 14.79 7.76 -10.10
C GLU A 70 14.42 6.59 -11.03
N GLN A 71 14.07 5.44 -10.46
CA GLN A 71 13.89 4.20 -11.19
C GLN A 71 12.42 3.79 -11.24
N VAL A 72 11.66 4.03 -10.16
CA VAL A 72 10.30 3.53 -10.00
C VAL A 72 9.28 4.62 -10.33
N THR A 73 8.41 4.32 -11.28
CA THR A 73 7.22 5.11 -11.59
C THR A 73 5.96 4.31 -11.27
N VAL A 74 4.96 5.00 -10.75
CA VAL A 74 3.65 4.44 -10.42
C VAL A 74 2.60 5.14 -11.28
N ASP A 75 1.83 4.36 -12.05
CA ASP A 75 0.66 4.87 -12.77
C ASP A 75 -0.61 4.51 -12.00
N ILE A 76 -1.33 5.51 -11.53
CA ILE A 76 -2.65 5.32 -10.94
C ILE A 76 -3.66 5.29 -12.09
N LEU A 77 -4.29 4.14 -12.31
CA LEU A 77 -5.19 3.91 -13.43
C LEU A 77 -6.65 4.13 -13.05
N SER A 78 -7.03 3.79 -11.82
CA SER A 78 -8.38 4.01 -11.31
C SER A 78 -8.36 4.34 -9.82
N TYR A 79 -9.47 4.89 -9.35
CA TYR A 79 -9.67 5.33 -7.98
C TYR A 79 -10.93 4.71 -7.42
N THR A 80 -10.91 4.44 -6.12
CA THR A 80 -12.06 4.07 -5.33
C THR A 80 -12.37 5.18 -4.33
N GLU A 81 -13.64 5.29 -3.94
CA GLU A 81 -14.08 6.21 -2.91
C GLU A 81 -14.78 5.43 -1.81
N VAL A 82 -14.26 5.52 -0.59
CA VAL A 82 -14.79 4.82 0.58
C VAL A 82 -14.89 5.81 1.73
N GLU A 83 -16.09 5.97 2.28
CA GLU A 83 -16.36 6.89 3.40
C GLU A 83 -15.87 8.33 3.16
N GLY A 84 -15.94 8.80 1.91
CA GLY A 84 -15.50 10.15 1.52
C GLY A 84 -13.99 10.29 1.26
N TYR A 85 -13.22 9.21 1.36
CA TYR A 85 -11.79 9.18 1.03
C TYR A 85 -11.58 8.67 -0.40
N ILE A 86 -10.89 9.45 -1.23
CA ILE A 86 -10.47 9.04 -2.59
C ILE A 86 -9.10 8.37 -2.51
N LEU A 87 -9.02 7.12 -2.96
CA LEU A 87 -7.81 6.30 -2.88
C LEU A 87 -7.53 5.60 -4.21
N PRO A 88 -6.27 5.31 -4.56
CA PRO A 88 -5.96 4.51 -5.74
C PRO A 88 -6.58 3.12 -5.62
N GLU A 89 -7.21 2.63 -6.68
CA GLU A 89 -7.76 1.27 -6.73
C GLU A 89 -6.87 0.36 -7.57
N VAL A 90 -6.56 0.77 -8.80
CA VAL A 90 -5.69 0.02 -9.71
C VAL A 90 -4.46 0.84 -10.03
N VAL A 91 -3.31 0.21 -9.86
CA VAL A 91 -2.01 0.85 -9.96
C VAL A 91 -1.05 -0.04 -10.74
N ASP A 92 -0.38 0.52 -11.74
CA ASP A 92 0.75 -0.12 -12.41
C ASP A 92 2.08 0.36 -11.81
N ILE A 93 2.99 -0.59 -11.59
CA ILE A 93 4.36 -0.30 -11.16
C ILE A 93 5.28 -0.47 -12.36
N LYS A 94 6.08 0.55 -12.63
CA LYS A 94 7.12 0.54 -13.64
C LYS A 94 8.49 0.69 -13.00
N ASP A 95 9.42 -0.14 -13.43
CA ASP A 95 10.85 -0.01 -13.15
C ASP A 95 11.54 0.40 -14.46
N SER A 96 12.18 1.57 -14.47
CA SER A 96 12.90 2.12 -15.62
C SER A 96 12.03 2.17 -16.89
N GLY A 97 10.75 2.51 -16.72
CA GLY A 97 9.75 2.56 -17.79
C GLY A 97 9.11 1.21 -18.15
N THR A 98 9.64 0.08 -17.67
CA THR A 98 9.09 -1.26 -17.91
C THR A 98 8.04 -1.60 -16.86
N LYS A 99 6.82 -1.95 -17.26
CA LYS A 99 5.78 -2.42 -16.33
C LYS A 99 6.21 -3.75 -15.71
N VAL A 100 6.42 -3.74 -14.39
CA VAL A 100 6.86 -4.90 -13.60
C VAL A 100 5.76 -5.46 -12.70
N GLY A 101 4.67 -4.72 -12.49
CA GLY A 101 3.56 -5.16 -11.66
C GLY A 101 2.26 -4.41 -11.92
N ASN A 102 1.16 -5.05 -11.55
CA ASN A 102 -0.17 -4.45 -11.45
C ASN A 102 -0.74 -4.81 -10.07
N ILE A 103 -1.22 -3.80 -9.36
CA ILE A 103 -1.83 -3.95 -8.05
C ILE A 103 -3.28 -3.50 -8.16
N LYS A 104 -4.20 -4.33 -7.65
CA LYS A 104 -5.58 -3.95 -7.41
C LYS A 104 -5.87 -3.99 -5.91
N ILE A 105 -6.22 -2.84 -5.37
CA ILE A 105 -6.64 -2.67 -3.98
C ILE A 105 -8.15 -2.93 -3.91
N SER A 106 -8.57 -3.78 -2.98
CA SER A 106 -9.97 -4.15 -2.79
C SER A 106 -10.28 -4.33 -1.30
N ASN A 107 -11.56 -4.35 -0.93
CA ASN A 107 -12.03 -4.48 0.46
C ASN A 107 -11.45 -3.42 1.41
N LEU A 108 -11.37 -2.17 0.95
CA LEU A 108 -10.83 -1.08 1.74
C LEU A 108 -11.79 -0.69 2.87
N GLN A 109 -11.24 -0.49 4.07
CA GLN A 109 -11.98 -0.07 5.27
C GLN A 109 -11.30 1.15 5.88
N ILE A 110 -12.09 2.15 6.26
CA ILE A 110 -11.60 3.37 6.90
C ILE A 110 -11.79 3.25 8.41
N ASN A 111 -10.76 3.64 9.16
CA ASN A 111 -10.72 3.55 10.62
C ASN A 111 -11.24 2.22 11.20
N PRO A 112 -10.85 1.04 10.65
CA PRO A 112 -11.32 -0.22 11.19
C PRO A 112 -10.77 -0.40 12.61
N LYS A 113 -11.62 -0.92 13.50
CA LYS A 113 -11.12 -1.39 14.80
C LYS A 113 -10.26 -2.63 14.54
N LEU A 114 -8.95 -2.47 14.71
CA LEU A 114 -7.99 -3.58 14.62
C LEU A 114 -8.08 -4.40 15.90
N GLU A 115 -8.91 -5.44 15.88
CA GLU A 115 -8.95 -6.46 16.92
C GLU A 115 -8.02 -7.62 16.56
N GLU A 116 -7.51 -8.33 17.56
CA GLU A 116 -6.59 -9.47 17.36
C GLU A 116 -7.18 -10.54 16.42
N LYS A 117 -8.51 -10.71 16.46
CA LYS A 117 -9.26 -11.59 15.54
C LYS A 117 -9.26 -11.10 14.09
N THR A 118 -9.23 -9.79 13.85
CA THR A 118 -9.19 -9.18 12.51
C THR A 118 -7.88 -9.49 11.78
N ILE A 119 -6.79 -9.63 12.52
CA ILE A 119 -5.45 -9.94 12.00
C ILE A 119 -5.31 -11.45 11.69
N LEU A 120 -6.00 -12.31 12.44
CA LEU A 120 -5.86 -13.77 12.39
C LEU A 120 -6.96 -14.50 11.61
N ASN A 121 -7.89 -13.78 10.98
CA ASN A 121 -9.05 -14.34 10.26
C ASN A 121 -8.68 -14.94 8.88
N VAL A 122 -7.58 -15.68 8.83
CA VAL A 122 -7.30 -16.63 7.77
C VAL A 122 -8.36 -17.74 7.86
N PRO A 123 -9.14 -18.00 6.80
CA PRO A 123 -10.14 -19.06 6.83
C PRO A 123 -9.45 -20.39 7.13
N LYS A 124 -9.74 -20.97 8.30
CA LYS A 124 -9.36 -22.34 8.61
C LYS A 124 -10.14 -23.26 7.68
N LYS A 125 -9.44 -23.91 6.76
CA LYS A 125 -9.96 -25.05 6.01
C LYS A 125 -10.13 -26.26 6.92
#